data_AF-A0A7S0C0B3-F1
#
_entry.id   AF-A0A7S0C0B3-F1
#
_cell.length_a   1.000
_cell.length_b   1.000
_cell.length_c   1.000
_cell.angle_alpha   90.00
_cell.angle_beta   90.00
_cell.angle_gamma   90.00
#
_symmetry.space_group_name_H-M   'P 1'
#
loop_
_entity.id
_entity.type
_entity.pdbx_description
1 polymer ?
#
loop_
_entity_poly.entity_id
_entity_poly.type
_entity_poly.pdbx_seq_one_letter_code
_entity_poly.pdbx_strand_id
1 'polypeptide(L)'
;YYAEMTLVPVLNYLDIVGTVKRHLLGPRARNQVDMDFYFKGSAFYLADLYTGMSKVVFLCFWYASIIPAVYFLTAATLMVHYISYKFAILRSYRAGPKLGAELAIFGRVYIFPLAVFFLFMQADYNWSSFPFDNVCETNSTKVTDSYIGSHNLQYEYRDKDGGETNFLDNIKYPVEISEGDSYFKFCNQDMYNHSPKVFPAFPFFQDDESKWMSDDQAVFSWVFSILVIVVLTLVVNSILVRRLGASILSYFKASYKPQAITINQRFSEQSEISAYVPMKCDPSFLFPLLLCDISDIDTELIGWEDARNKYDSHNLSTDVIDEMKEDNEDAKCYCILKHFPPKKND
;
A
#
# COMPACT_ATOMS: atom_id res chain seq x y z
N TYR A 1 5.21 -12.98 -9.65
CA TYR A 1 3.87 -13.32 -10.17
C TYR A 1 3.34 -14.62 -9.62
N TYR A 2 3.93 -15.78 -9.96
CA TYR A 2 3.36 -17.07 -9.55
C TYR A 2 3.15 -17.23 -8.05
N ALA A 3 4.12 -16.82 -7.22
CA ALA A 3 3.96 -16.86 -5.77
C ALA A 3 2.78 -16.01 -5.26
N GLU A 4 2.61 -14.79 -5.79
CA GLU A 4 1.47 -13.92 -5.43
C GLU A 4 0.14 -14.50 -5.95
N MET A 5 0.16 -15.13 -7.13
CA MET A 5 -1.01 -15.72 -7.77
C MET A 5 -1.51 -16.98 -7.06
N THR A 6 -0.61 -17.82 -6.54
CA THR A 6 -0.97 -19.13 -5.97
C THR A 6 -0.87 -19.15 -4.45
N LEU A 7 0.27 -18.75 -3.89
CA LEU A 7 0.55 -18.96 -2.46
C LEU A 7 -0.39 -18.11 -1.59
N VAL A 8 -0.52 -16.82 -1.87
CA VAL A 8 -1.32 -15.91 -1.04
C VAL A 8 -2.81 -16.28 -1.06
N PRO A 9 -3.45 -16.49 -2.23
CA PRO A 9 -4.85 -16.90 -2.28
C PRO A 9 -5.10 -18.27 -1.64
N VAL A 10 -4.18 -19.23 -1.80
CA VAL A 10 -4.29 -20.56 -1.18
C VAL A 10 -4.17 -20.48 0.34
N LEU A 11 -3.20 -19.73 0.87
CA LEU A 11 -3.05 -19.55 2.32
C LEU A 11 -4.27 -18.87 2.94
N ASN A 12 -4.81 -17.84 2.28
CA ASN A 12 -6.02 -17.15 2.72
C ASN A 12 -7.26 -18.05 2.63
N TYR A 13 -7.34 -18.90 1.60
CA TYR A 13 -8.43 -19.85 1.43
C TYR A 13 -8.42 -20.94 2.52
N LEU A 14 -7.24 -21.47 2.84
CA LEU A 14 -7.09 -22.53 3.84
C LEU A 14 -7.32 -22.05 5.28
N ASP A 15 -7.08 -20.75 5.57
CA ASP A 15 -7.19 -20.17 6.92
C ASP A 15 -6.64 -21.12 7.99
N ILE A 16 -5.39 -21.58 7.80
CA ILE A 16 -4.80 -22.66 8.60
C ILE A 16 -4.89 -22.33 10.10
N VAL A 17 -4.63 -21.06 10.46
CA VAL A 17 -4.69 -20.57 11.84
C VAL A 17 -6.12 -20.63 12.38
N GLY A 18 -7.12 -20.15 11.64
CA GLY A 18 -8.52 -20.21 12.08
C GLY A 18 -9.06 -21.63 12.12
N THR A 19 -8.61 -22.52 11.24
CA THR A 19 -8.95 -23.94 11.24
C THR A 19 -8.38 -24.64 12.48
N VAL A 20 -7.10 -24.40 12.81
CA VAL A 20 -6.48 -24.93 14.04
C VAL A 20 -7.19 -24.42 15.28
N LYS A 21 -7.53 -23.12 15.35
CA LYS A 21 -8.29 -22.56 16.47
C LYS A 21 -9.64 -23.23 16.65
N ARG A 22 -10.42 -23.37 15.57
CA ARG A 22 -11.78 -23.95 15.62
C ARG A 22 -11.79 -25.44 15.90
N HIS A 23 -10.90 -26.22 15.28
CA HIS A 23 -10.95 -27.69 15.37
C HIS A 23 -10.05 -28.30 16.44
N LEU A 24 -8.93 -27.67 16.80
CA LEU A 24 -7.99 -28.23 17.79
C LEU A 24 -8.06 -27.54 19.15
N LEU A 25 -8.23 -26.21 19.18
CA LEU A 25 -8.24 -25.43 20.42
C LEU A 25 -9.66 -25.24 20.97
N GLY A 26 -10.64 -25.02 20.11
CA GLY A 26 -12.05 -24.83 20.47
C GLY A 26 -12.60 -25.94 21.37
N PRO A 27 -12.50 -27.23 21.00
CA PRO A 27 -12.98 -28.35 21.83
C PRO A 27 -12.22 -28.52 23.16
N ARG A 28 -11.06 -27.86 23.33
CA ARG A 28 -10.23 -27.93 24.53
C ARG A 28 -10.38 -26.70 25.44
N ALA A 29 -11.25 -25.77 25.09
CA ALA A 29 -11.55 -24.60 25.91
C ALA A 29 -12.21 -25.02 27.23
N ARG A 30 -11.79 -24.40 28.35
CA ARG A 30 -12.35 -24.71 29.68
C ARG A 30 -13.72 -24.08 29.89
N ASN A 31 -13.92 -22.89 29.33
CA ASN A 31 -15.13 -22.08 29.49
C ASN A 31 -15.79 -21.82 28.14
N GLN A 32 -17.11 -21.61 28.14
CA GLN A 32 -17.88 -21.25 26.95
C GLN A 32 -17.34 -19.98 26.28
N VAL A 33 -16.94 -18.98 27.07
CA VAL A 33 -16.38 -17.71 26.58
C VAL A 33 -15.10 -17.93 25.77
N ASP A 34 -14.22 -18.82 26.23
CA ASP A 34 -12.98 -19.17 25.53
C ASP A 34 -13.29 -19.95 24.25
N MET A 35 -14.29 -20.83 24.29
CA MET A 35 -14.76 -21.54 23.10
C MET A 35 -15.27 -20.55 22.06
N ASP A 36 -16.19 -19.66 22.42
CA ASP A 36 -16.73 -18.62 21.53
C ASP A 36 -15.61 -17.73 20.96
N PHE A 37 -14.57 -17.44 21.76
CA PHE A 37 -13.39 -16.72 21.29
C PHE A 37 -12.63 -17.45 20.19
N TYR A 38 -12.43 -18.77 20.29
CA TYR A 38 -11.80 -19.58 19.24
C TYR A 38 -12.67 -19.74 17.98
N PHE A 39 -13.99 -19.62 18.12
CA PHE A 39 -14.93 -19.61 17.00
C PHE A 39 -15.09 -18.23 16.34
N LYS A 40 -14.53 -17.16 16.92
CA LYS A 40 -14.44 -15.86 16.22
C LYS A 40 -13.57 -16.01 14.98
N GLY A 41 -14.04 -15.47 13.86
CA GLY A 41 -13.31 -15.48 12.59
C GLY A 41 -11.94 -14.81 12.71
N SER A 42 -11.02 -15.21 11.83
CA SER A 42 -9.67 -14.66 11.76
C SER A 42 -9.70 -13.14 11.54
N ALA A 43 -8.86 -12.41 12.26
CA ALA A 43 -8.68 -10.99 12.05
C ALA A 43 -7.97 -10.76 10.70
N PHE A 44 -8.45 -9.80 9.92
CA PHE A 44 -7.77 -9.36 8.72
C PHE A 44 -7.58 -7.84 8.76
N TYR A 45 -6.51 -7.36 8.15
CA TYR A 45 -6.24 -5.94 7.98
C TYR A 45 -6.50 -5.55 6.54
N LEU A 46 -7.38 -4.56 6.35
CA LEU A 46 -7.70 -4.05 5.02
C LEU A 46 -6.47 -3.46 4.33
N ALA A 47 -5.55 -2.86 5.09
CA ALA A 47 -4.29 -2.34 4.58
C ALA A 47 -3.46 -3.41 3.87
N ASP A 48 -3.34 -4.61 4.45
CA ASP A 48 -2.56 -5.71 3.86
C ASP A 48 -3.15 -6.17 2.52
N LEU A 49 -4.49 -6.22 2.43
CA LEU A 49 -5.20 -6.55 1.19
C LEU A 49 -4.90 -5.55 0.09
N TYR A 50 -4.99 -4.26 0.41
CA TYR A 50 -4.71 -3.19 -0.55
C TYR A 50 -3.25 -3.15 -0.95
N THR A 51 -2.31 -3.35 -0.02
CA THR A 51 -0.88 -3.43 -0.32
C THR A 51 -0.57 -4.59 -1.25
N GLY A 52 -1.17 -5.77 -1.00
CA GLY A 52 -1.03 -6.94 -1.86
C GLY A 52 -1.51 -6.68 -3.29
N MET A 53 -2.72 -6.15 -3.47
CA MET A 53 -3.24 -5.80 -4.79
C MET A 53 -2.40 -4.71 -5.49
N SER A 54 -1.98 -3.70 -4.73
CA SER A 54 -1.18 -2.58 -5.27
C SER A 54 0.19 -3.04 -5.74
N LYS A 55 0.81 -4.00 -5.02
CA LYS A 55 2.07 -4.63 -5.42
C LYS A 55 1.94 -5.36 -6.76
N VAL A 56 0.85 -6.12 -6.95
CA VAL A 56 0.59 -6.84 -8.22
C VAL A 56 0.43 -5.85 -9.37
N VAL A 57 -0.36 -4.77 -9.18
CA VAL A 57 -0.53 -3.73 -10.21
C VAL A 57 0.78 -2.98 -10.50
N PHE A 58 1.55 -2.65 -9.46
CA PHE A 58 2.85 -1.99 -9.63
C PHE A 58 3.82 -2.86 -10.42
N LEU A 59 3.94 -4.15 -10.08
CA LEU A 59 4.74 -5.10 -10.84
C LEU A 59 4.22 -5.24 -12.28
N CYS A 60 2.91 -5.08 -12.52
CA CYS A 60 2.34 -5.17 -13.87
C CYS A 60 2.89 -4.08 -14.73
N PHE A 61 2.80 -2.85 -14.23
CA PHE A 61 3.30 -1.68 -14.91
C PHE A 61 4.81 -1.66 -15.05
N TRP A 62 5.55 -2.19 -14.07
CA TRP A 62 7.00 -2.31 -14.16
C TRP A 62 7.46 -3.24 -15.30
N TYR A 63 6.81 -4.39 -15.48
CA TYR A 63 7.25 -5.37 -16.49
C TYR A 63 6.49 -5.29 -17.81
N ALA A 64 5.42 -4.51 -17.88
CA ALA A 64 4.56 -4.39 -19.06
C ALA A 64 5.29 -3.86 -20.30
N SER A 65 6.32 -3.02 -20.12
CA SER A 65 7.14 -2.48 -21.21
C SER A 65 7.93 -3.56 -21.95
N ILE A 66 8.41 -4.58 -21.23
CA ILE A 66 9.24 -5.65 -21.78
C ILE A 66 8.36 -6.82 -22.24
N ILE A 67 7.36 -7.18 -21.43
CA ILE A 67 6.53 -8.38 -21.65
C ILE A 67 5.04 -7.99 -21.53
N PRO A 68 4.37 -7.67 -22.63
CA PRO A 68 2.95 -7.32 -22.62
C PRO A 68 2.03 -8.43 -22.06
N ALA A 69 2.47 -9.70 -22.13
CA ALA A 69 1.73 -10.83 -21.55
C ALA A 69 1.50 -10.70 -20.02
N VAL A 70 2.28 -9.85 -19.34
CA VAL A 70 2.12 -9.56 -17.91
C VAL A 70 0.74 -8.95 -17.59
N TYR A 71 0.11 -8.24 -18.52
CA TYR A 71 -1.26 -7.74 -18.31
C TYR A 71 -2.27 -8.88 -18.10
N PHE A 72 -2.18 -9.95 -18.90
CA PHE A 72 -3.05 -11.12 -18.76
C PHE A 72 -2.78 -11.86 -17.44
N LEU A 73 -1.51 -12.04 -17.07
CA LEU A 73 -1.13 -12.66 -15.81
C LEU A 73 -1.63 -11.86 -14.60
N THR A 74 -1.57 -10.54 -14.68
CA THR A 74 -2.08 -9.63 -13.63
C THR A 74 -3.59 -9.72 -13.53
N ALA A 75 -4.31 -9.71 -14.66
CA ALA A 75 -5.77 -9.87 -14.67
C ALA A 75 -6.19 -11.20 -14.03
N ALA A 76 -5.54 -12.31 -14.40
CA ALA A 76 -5.77 -13.62 -13.80
C ALA A 76 -5.48 -13.62 -12.29
N THR A 77 -4.36 -13.00 -11.87
CA THR A 77 -3.96 -12.89 -10.47
C THR A 77 -5.01 -12.11 -9.66
N LEU A 78 -5.47 -10.96 -10.16
CA LEU A 78 -6.50 -10.15 -9.51
C LEU A 78 -7.85 -10.88 -9.43
N MET A 79 -8.20 -11.68 -10.45
CA MET A 79 -9.41 -12.52 -10.44
C MET A 79 -9.34 -13.60 -9.35
N VAL A 80 -8.20 -14.30 -9.21
CA VAL A 80 -8.00 -15.30 -8.16
C VAL A 80 -8.06 -14.64 -6.78
N HIS A 81 -7.41 -13.49 -6.59
CA HIS A 81 -7.53 -12.71 -5.35
C HIS A 81 -8.98 -12.34 -5.05
N TYR A 82 -9.73 -11.84 -6.04
CA TYR A 82 -11.14 -11.48 -5.85
C TYR A 82 -11.97 -12.67 -5.34
N ILE A 83 -11.83 -13.83 -5.96
CA ILE A 83 -12.57 -15.04 -5.58
C ILE A 83 -12.17 -15.49 -4.17
N SER A 84 -10.87 -15.59 -3.89
CA SER A 84 -10.37 -16.05 -2.58
C SER A 84 -10.74 -15.09 -1.45
N TYR A 85 -10.64 -13.78 -1.66
CA TYR A 85 -11.02 -12.80 -0.65
C TYR A 85 -12.53 -12.75 -0.45
N LYS A 86 -13.33 -12.85 -1.52
CA LYS A 86 -14.79 -12.96 -1.41
C LYS A 86 -15.17 -14.17 -0.55
N PHE A 87 -14.55 -15.33 -0.78
CA PHE A 87 -14.77 -16.52 0.03
C PHE A 87 -14.35 -16.33 1.49
N ALA A 88 -13.14 -15.81 1.73
CA ALA A 88 -12.61 -15.61 3.08
C ALA A 88 -13.47 -14.62 3.90
N ILE A 89 -13.91 -13.52 3.30
CA ILE A 89 -14.78 -12.53 3.96
C ILE A 89 -16.13 -13.12 4.35
N LEU A 90 -16.71 -13.98 3.50
CA LEU A 90 -18.03 -14.55 3.76
C LEU A 90 -18.01 -15.70 4.79
N ARG A 91 -16.87 -16.37 4.99
CA ARG A 91 -16.83 -17.63 5.76
C ARG A 91 -15.81 -17.71 6.89
N SER A 92 -14.65 -17.07 6.76
CA SER A 92 -13.52 -17.27 7.69
C SER A 92 -13.17 -16.02 8.48
N TYR A 93 -13.34 -14.84 7.90
CA TYR A 93 -12.96 -13.58 8.54
C TYR A 93 -14.05 -13.03 9.43
N ARG A 94 -13.63 -12.45 10.55
CA ARG A 94 -14.53 -11.63 11.38
C ARG A 94 -14.88 -10.33 10.67
N ALA A 95 -15.99 -9.69 11.04
CA ALA A 95 -16.32 -8.36 10.54
C ALA A 95 -15.13 -7.40 10.73
N GLY A 96 -14.68 -6.81 9.63
CA GLY A 96 -13.56 -5.86 9.64
C GLY A 96 -13.95 -4.55 10.34
N PRO A 97 -12.96 -3.73 10.73
CA PRO A 97 -13.25 -2.37 11.17
C PRO A 97 -14.00 -1.63 10.06
N LYS A 98 -14.93 -0.74 10.43
CA LYS A 98 -15.63 0.14 9.50
C LYS A 98 -14.68 1.23 8.98
N LEU A 99 -13.66 0.82 8.22
CA LEU A 99 -12.87 1.72 7.40
C LEU A 99 -13.77 2.11 6.22
N GLY A 100 -14.16 3.39 6.19
CA GLY A 100 -14.98 3.93 5.11
C GLY A 100 -14.23 3.96 3.77
N ALA A 101 -14.75 4.73 2.82
CA ALA A 101 -14.17 4.88 1.48
C ALA A 101 -12.75 5.50 1.45
N GLU A 102 -12.20 5.91 2.60
CA GLU A 102 -10.92 6.61 2.73
C GLU A 102 -9.74 5.84 2.12
N LEU A 103 -9.67 4.51 2.32
CA LEU A 103 -8.57 3.73 1.77
C LEU A 103 -8.65 3.58 0.25
N ALA A 104 -9.87 3.46 -0.28
CA ALA A 104 -10.11 3.44 -1.72
C ALA A 104 -9.77 4.80 -2.36
N ILE A 105 -10.08 5.90 -1.67
CA ILE A 105 -9.69 7.26 -2.07
C ILE A 105 -8.16 7.36 -2.09
N PHE A 106 -7.48 6.93 -1.03
CA PHE A 106 -6.01 6.93 -0.96
C PHE A 106 -5.38 6.18 -2.14
N GLY A 107 -5.84 4.96 -2.42
CA GLY A 107 -5.35 4.17 -3.56
C GLY A 107 -5.55 4.88 -4.91
N ARG A 108 -6.74 5.45 -5.15
CA ARG A 108 -7.07 6.21 -6.37
C ARG A 108 -6.25 7.49 -6.51
N VAL A 109 -5.95 8.16 -5.41
CA VAL A 109 -5.25 9.45 -5.42
C VAL A 109 -3.75 9.27 -5.60
N TYR A 110 -3.14 8.32 -4.91
CA TYR A 110 -1.69 8.25 -4.79
C TYR A 110 -1.12 7.03 -5.52
N ILE A 111 -1.65 5.84 -5.25
CA ILE A 111 -1.04 4.59 -5.71
C ILE A 111 -1.16 4.44 -7.23
N PHE A 112 -2.38 4.54 -7.78
CA PHE A 112 -2.57 4.32 -9.21
C PHE A 112 -1.87 5.36 -10.10
N PRO A 113 -1.96 6.69 -9.84
CA PRO A 113 -1.25 7.67 -10.67
C PRO A 113 0.27 7.50 -10.61
N LEU A 114 0.81 7.18 -9.43
CA LEU A 114 2.23 6.88 -9.26
C LEU A 114 2.63 5.61 -10.03
N ALA A 115 1.82 4.55 -9.97
CA ALA A 115 2.07 3.33 -10.73
C ALA A 115 2.05 3.58 -12.26
N VAL A 116 1.13 4.44 -12.75
CA VAL A 116 1.10 4.86 -14.15
C VAL A 116 2.34 5.69 -14.51
N PHE A 117 2.80 6.57 -13.63
CA PHE A 117 4.08 7.26 -13.85
C PHE A 117 5.24 6.27 -14.00
N PHE A 118 5.33 5.27 -13.12
CA PHE A 118 6.34 4.22 -13.21
C PHE A 118 6.24 3.39 -14.50
N LEU A 119 5.02 3.14 -15.03
CA LEU A 119 4.84 2.48 -16.34
C LEU A 119 5.55 3.25 -17.45
N PHE A 120 5.28 4.55 -17.56
CA PHE A 120 5.87 5.39 -18.61
C PHE A 120 7.37 5.54 -18.44
N MET A 121 7.84 5.72 -17.20
CA MET A 121 9.26 5.79 -16.90
C MET A 121 9.97 4.50 -17.33
N GLN A 122 9.42 3.35 -16.95
CA GLN A 122 10.03 2.06 -17.29
C GLN A 122 9.93 1.77 -18.79
N ALA A 123 8.87 2.20 -19.46
CA ALA A 123 8.77 2.12 -20.92
C ALA A 123 9.85 2.95 -21.62
N ASP A 124 10.06 4.20 -21.17
CA ASP A 124 11.09 5.11 -21.69
C ASP A 124 12.49 4.47 -21.61
N TYR A 125 12.90 4.00 -20.42
CA TYR A 125 14.22 3.41 -20.22
C TYR A 125 14.42 2.06 -20.94
N ASN A 126 13.42 1.19 -20.96
CA ASN A 126 13.57 -0.10 -21.65
C ASN A 126 13.61 0.08 -23.16
N TRP A 127 12.82 1.01 -23.70
CA TRP A 127 12.79 1.25 -25.13
C TRP A 127 14.05 1.99 -25.60
N SER A 128 14.59 2.89 -24.77
CA SER A 128 15.87 3.55 -25.06
C SER A 128 17.06 2.60 -25.02
N SER A 129 16.99 1.54 -24.20
CA SER A 129 18.10 0.58 -24.02
C SER A 129 17.99 -0.67 -24.90
N PHE A 130 16.89 -0.84 -25.65
CA PHE A 130 16.73 -1.97 -26.57
C PHE A 130 17.81 -1.91 -27.67
N PRO A 131 18.47 -3.03 -28.06
CA PRO A 131 18.18 -4.43 -27.76
C PRO A 131 18.90 -5.04 -26.52
N PHE A 132 19.47 -4.22 -25.63
CA PHE A 132 20.17 -4.64 -24.40
C PHE A 132 21.47 -5.43 -24.62
N ASP A 133 22.11 -5.26 -25.77
CA ASP A 133 23.36 -5.94 -26.11
C ASP A 133 24.61 -5.08 -25.86
N ASN A 134 24.44 -3.77 -25.61
CA ASN A 134 25.52 -2.79 -25.52
C ASN A 134 26.40 -2.72 -26.77
N VAL A 135 25.82 -2.99 -27.95
CA VAL A 135 26.53 -2.98 -29.23
C VAL A 135 26.05 -1.80 -30.09
N CYS A 136 27.00 -1.04 -30.62
CA CYS A 136 26.74 0.11 -31.49
C CYS A 136 27.46 -0.04 -32.82
N GLU A 137 26.75 0.21 -33.92
CA GLU A 137 27.38 0.43 -35.21
C GLU A 137 28.15 1.76 -35.19
N THR A 138 29.40 1.77 -35.66
CA THR A 138 30.18 3.01 -35.71
C THR A 138 30.08 3.62 -37.10
N ASN A 139 29.75 4.91 -37.17
CA ASN A 139 29.69 5.66 -38.44
C ASN A 139 31.05 5.80 -39.15
N SER A 140 32.16 5.50 -38.46
CA SER A 140 33.49 5.51 -39.05
C SER A 140 33.66 4.30 -39.95
N THR A 141 33.81 4.58 -41.24
CA THR A 141 34.23 3.73 -42.36
C THR A 141 34.85 2.38 -41.97
N LYS A 142 34.33 1.32 -42.62
CA LYS A 142 34.92 -0.01 -42.93
C LYS A 142 35.92 -0.57 -41.93
N VAL A 143 35.75 -1.84 -41.57
CA VAL A 143 36.73 -2.62 -40.80
C VAL A 143 38.17 -2.27 -41.23
N THR A 144 39.02 -1.89 -40.27
CA THR A 144 40.42 -1.55 -40.56
C THR A 144 41.07 -2.70 -41.32
N ASP A 145 41.86 -2.42 -42.37
CA ASP A 145 42.49 -3.43 -43.24
C ASP A 145 43.23 -4.54 -42.48
N SER A 146 43.69 -4.26 -41.25
CA SER A 146 44.32 -5.21 -40.33
C SER A 146 43.41 -6.37 -39.89
N TYR A 147 42.09 -6.21 -39.92
CA TYR A 147 41.12 -7.20 -39.50
C TYR A 147 40.42 -7.88 -40.68
N ILE A 148 40.75 -7.55 -41.93
CA ILE A 148 40.18 -8.23 -43.11
C ILE A 148 40.83 -9.61 -43.27
N GLY A 149 40.02 -10.65 -43.41
CA GLY A 149 40.49 -12.03 -43.60
C GLY A 149 39.82 -13.04 -42.69
N SER A 150 40.36 -14.26 -42.67
CA SER A 150 39.85 -15.35 -41.84
C SER A 150 40.54 -15.34 -40.47
N HIS A 151 39.78 -15.07 -39.43
CA HIS A 151 40.23 -15.06 -38.04
C HIS A 151 39.62 -16.22 -37.27
N ASN A 152 40.37 -16.78 -36.32
CA ASN A 152 39.83 -17.78 -35.41
C ASN A 152 39.49 -17.10 -34.09
N LEU A 153 38.20 -16.94 -33.79
CA LEU A 153 37.76 -16.42 -32.50
C LEU A 153 38.01 -17.47 -31.42
N GLN A 154 38.59 -17.03 -30.31
CA GLN A 154 38.76 -17.80 -29.08
C GLN A 154 37.93 -17.13 -27.98
N TYR A 155 36.97 -17.87 -27.42
CA TYR A 155 36.14 -17.36 -26.33
C TYR A 155 36.96 -17.30 -25.04
N GLU A 156 37.08 -16.10 -24.48
CA GLU A 156 37.58 -15.89 -23.12
C GLU A 156 36.38 -15.93 -22.16
N TYR A 157 36.38 -16.87 -21.23
CA TYR A 157 35.43 -16.85 -20.11
C TYR A 157 36.17 -16.39 -18.86
N ARG A 158 35.76 -15.24 -18.33
CA ARG A 158 36.26 -14.76 -17.03
C ARG A 158 35.35 -15.29 -15.95
N ASP A 159 35.91 -16.08 -15.04
CA ASP A 159 35.16 -16.58 -13.88
C ASP A 159 34.68 -15.40 -13.02
N LYS A 160 33.45 -15.51 -12.50
CA LYS A 160 32.78 -14.44 -11.75
C LYS A 160 33.56 -13.97 -10.52
N ASP A 161 34.46 -14.80 -10.01
CA ASP A 161 35.28 -14.52 -8.83
C ASP A 161 36.56 -13.73 -9.13
N GLY A 162 36.74 -13.25 -10.36
CA GLY A 162 37.96 -12.55 -10.77
C GLY A 162 39.19 -13.46 -10.83
N GLY A 163 38.96 -14.77 -10.93
CA GLY A 163 40.01 -15.78 -11.10
C GLY A 163 40.67 -15.74 -12.47
N GLU A 164 41.74 -16.53 -12.62
CA GLU A 164 42.52 -16.66 -13.85
C GLU A 164 41.62 -16.85 -15.08
N THR A 165 41.92 -16.10 -16.13
CA THR A 165 41.24 -16.15 -17.42
C THR A 165 41.57 -17.49 -18.08
N ASN A 166 40.67 -18.46 -17.94
CA ASN A 166 40.80 -19.74 -18.61
C ASN A 166 40.20 -19.62 -20.01
N PHE A 167 41.02 -19.84 -21.02
CA PHE A 167 40.53 -19.96 -22.39
C PHE A 167 39.93 -21.36 -22.58
N LEU A 168 38.80 -21.44 -23.28
CA LEU A 168 38.29 -22.72 -23.77
C LEU A 168 39.21 -23.19 -24.90
N ASP A 169 40.30 -23.86 -24.54
CA ASP A 169 41.47 -24.10 -25.40
C ASP A 169 41.19 -24.87 -26.72
N ASN A 170 39.99 -25.42 -26.91
CA ASN A 170 39.72 -26.33 -28.03
C ASN A 170 38.60 -25.88 -28.98
N ILE A 171 37.93 -24.75 -28.76
CA ILE A 171 36.84 -24.32 -29.66
C ILE A 171 37.22 -23.02 -30.36
N LYS A 172 37.74 -23.15 -31.58
CA LYS A 172 38.01 -22.04 -32.51
C LYS A 172 36.85 -21.92 -33.48
N TYR A 173 36.25 -20.75 -33.55
CA TYR A 173 35.22 -20.44 -34.53
C TYR A 173 35.84 -19.59 -35.64
N PRO A 174 35.97 -20.13 -36.87
CA PRO A 174 36.45 -19.34 -37.99
C PRO A 174 35.40 -18.28 -38.33
N VAL A 175 35.83 -17.03 -38.39
CA VAL A 175 35.02 -15.89 -38.83
C VAL A 175 35.77 -15.23 -39.98
N GLU A 176 35.09 -15.08 -41.11
CA GLU A 176 35.59 -14.36 -42.26
C GLU A 176 35.05 -12.93 -42.21
N ILE A 177 35.95 -11.95 -42.22
CA ILE A 177 35.62 -10.54 -42.19
C ILE A 177 35.94 -9.93 -43.56
N SER A 178 34.92 -9.34 -44.20
CA SER A 178 34.99 -8.75 -45.53
C SER A 178 35.19 -7.22 -45.45
N GLU A 179 35.74 -6.61 -46.51
CA GLU A 179 35.97 -5.16 -46.63
C GLU A 179 34.67 -4.31 -46.57
N GLY A 180 33.50 -4.96 -46.65
CA GLY A 180 32.18 -4.32 -46.57
C GLY A 180 31.46 -4.50 -45.22
N ASP A 181 32.03 -5.24 -44.28
CA ASP A 181 31.35 -5.54 -43.02
C ASP A 181 31.32 -4.31 -42.10
N SER A 182 30.24 -4.19 -41.33
CA SER A 182 30.07 -3.11 -40.36
C SER A 182 30.89 -3.35 -39.10
N TYR A 183 31.52 -2.30 -38.60
CA TYR A 183 32.27 -2.32 -37.35
C TYR A 183 31.37 -1.95 -36.19
N PHE A 184 31.31 -2.83 -35.20
CA PHE A 184 30.57 -2.62 -33.98
C PHE A 184 31.50 -2.35 -32.81
N LYS A 185 31.12 -1.41 -31.94
CA LYS A 185 31.82 -1.12 -30.69
C LYS A 185 30.90 -1.28 -29.50
N PHE A 186 31.49 -1.51 -28.33
CA PHE A 186 30.76 -1.43 -27.07
C PHE A 186 30.26 0.00 -26.85
N CYS A 187 28.99 0.14 -26.49
CA CYS A 187 28.42 1.38 -26.03
C CYS A 187 27.53 1.12 -24.83
N ASN A 188 27.63 1.98 -23.83
CA ASN A 188 26.83 1.85 -22.63
C ASN A 188 25.39 2.27 -22.92
N GLN A 189 24.51 1.31 -23.23
CA GLN A 189 23.09 1.53 -23.46
C GLN A 189 22.33 1.75 -22.13
N ASP A 190 22.97 1.50 -20.98
CA ASP A 190 22.37 1.69 -19.66
C ASP A 190 22.32 3.18 -19.27
N MET A 191 21.21 3.83 -19.63
CA MET A 191 20.95 5.21 -19.27
C MET A 191 20.74 5.45 -17.77
N TYR A 192 20.50 4.40 -16.94
CA TYR A 192 20.43 4.59 -15.48
C TYR A 192 21.80 4.88 -14.86
N ASN A 193 22.84 4.25 -15.40
CA ASN A 193 24.22 4.36 -14.93
C ASN A 193 25.05 5.35 -15.76
N HIS A 194 24.42 6.07 -16.69
CA HIS A 194 25.09 7.12 -17.46
C HIS A 194 25.50 8.29 -16.55
N SER A 195 26.63 8.94 -16.87
CA SER A 195 27.18 10.07 -16.11
C SER A 195 27.34 11.27 -17.06
N PRO A 196 26.55 12.35 -16.90
CA PRO A 196 25.61 12.62 -15.81
C PRO A 196 24.36 11.73 -15.86
N LYS A 197 23.70 11.53 -14.71
CA LYS A 197 22.43 10.81 -14.65
C LYS A 197 21.40 11.52 -15.52
N VAL A 198 20.80 10.78 -16.43
CA VAL A 198 19.85 11.32 -17.41
C VAL A 198 18.44 10.86 -17.09
N PHE A 199 17.53 11.83 -17.04
CA PHE A 199 16.09 11.61 -16.93
C PHE A 199 15.37 12.80 -17.55
N PRO A 200 14.44 12.60 -18.50
CA PRO A 200 14.09 11.34 -19.19
C PRO A 200 15.17 10.84 -20.17
N ALA A 201 14.95 9.66 -20.77
CA ALA A 201 15.85 9.02 -21.73
C ALA A 201 15.75 9.62 -23.14
N PHE A 202 15.98 10.93 -23.27
CA PHE A 202 15.90 11.59 -24.57
C PHE A 202 17.04 11.16 -25.52
N PRO A 203 16.77 11.06 -26.84
CA PRO A 203 17.76 10.62 -27.82
C PRO A 203 18.93 11.60 -28.02
N PHE A 204 18.78 12.87 -27.65
CA PHE A 204 19.87 13.87 -27.76
C PHE A 204 20.96 13.72 -26.69
N PHE A 205 20.74 12.85 -25.70
CA PHE A 205 21.77 12.50 -24.71
C PHE A 205 22.69 11.36 -25.17
N GLN A 206 22.51 10.85 -26.40
CA GLN A 206 23.45 9.93 -27.00
C GLN A 206 24.76 10.67 -27.34
N ASP A 207 25.90 10.02 -27.09
CA ASP A 207 27.18 10.54 -27.55
C ASP A 207 27.22 10.55 -29.08
N ASP A 208 27.69 11.65 -29.68
CA ASP A 208 27.77 11.81 -31.14
C ASP A 208 28.63 10.71 -31.80
N GLU A 209 29.60 10.17 -31.07
CA GLU A 209 30.47 9.10 -31.53
C GLU A 209 29.80 7.71 -31.47
N SER A 210 28.78 7.51 -30.63
CA SER A 210 28.16 6.20 -30.39
C SER A 210 26.65 6.32 -30.31
N LYS A 211 26.02 6.64 -31.44
CA LYS A 211 24.56 6.55 -31.58
C LYS A 211 24.17 5.09 -31.68
N TRP A 212 23.44 4.59 -30.69
CA TRP A 212 22.95 3.21 -30.65
C TRP A 212 21.48 3.10 -31.04
N MET A 213 20.70 4.15 -30.80
CA MET A 213 19.28 4.13 -31.10
C MET A 213 19.10 4.23 -32.61
N SER A 214 18.29 3.35 -33.18
CA SER A 214 17.79 3.55 -34.53
C SER A 214 16.93 4.82 -34.61
N ASP A 215 16.76 5.38 -35.81
CA ASP A 215 15.94 6.60 -35.99
C ASP A 215 14.51 6.41 -35.47
N ASP A 216 13.91 5.24 -35.73
CA ASP A 216 12.58 4.89 -35.21
C ASP A 216 12.57 4.80 -33.68
N GLN A 217 13.58 4.15 -33.09
CA GLN A 217 13.73 4.04 -31.65
C GLN A 217 13.91 5.41 -30.99
N ALA A 218 14.68 6.31 -31.61
CA ALA A 218 14.87 7.67 -31.15
C ALA A 218 13.55 8.46 -31.14
N VAL A 219 12.71 8.30 -32.17
CA VAL A 219 11.37 8.90 -32.20
C VAL A 219 10.49 8.36 -31.07
N PHE A 220 10.47 7.04 -30.84
CA PHE A 220 9.69 6.46 -29.75
C PHE A 220 10.20 6.90 -28.37
N SER A 221 11.51 6.87 -28.14
CA SER A 221 12.14 7.33 -26.89
C SER A 221 11.77 8.79 -26.62
N TRP A 222 11.82 9.65 -27.64
CA TRP A 222 11.42 11.05 -27.51
C TRP A 222 9.94 11.21 -27.10
N VAL A 223 9.02 10.45 -27.71
CA VAL A 223 7.59 10.46 -27.37
C VAL A 223 7.38 10.00 -25.93
N PHE A 224 7.98 8.88 -25.52
CA PHE A 224 7.86 8.36 -24.15
C PHE A 224 8.44 9.32 -23.12
N SER A 225 9.61 9.91 -23.38
CA SER A 225 10.23 10.93 -22.54
C SER A 225 9.31 12.14 -22.30
N ILE A 226 8.62 12.64 -23.35
CA ILE A 226 7.62 13.72 -23.19
C ILE A 226 6.44 13.24 -22.37
N LEU A 227 5.92 12.05 -22.63
CA LEU A 227 4.80 11.48 -21.87
C LEU A 227 5.13 11.33 -20.38
N VAL A 228 6.36 10.92 -20.05
CA VAL A 228 6.85 10.84 -18.66
C VAL A 228 6.77 12.21 -17.98
N ILE A 229 7.26 13.27 -18.63
CA ILE A 229 7.20 14.64 -18.09
C ILE A 229 5.75 15.10 -17.89
N VAL A 230 4.88 14.87 -18.88
CA VAL A 230 3.46 15.25 -18.82
C VAL A 230 2.77 14.51 -17.68
N VAL A 231 2.94 13.19 -17.58
CA VAL A 231 2.33 12.37 -16.53
C VAL A 231 2.86 12.76 -15.15
N LEU A 232 4.18 12.96 -15.00
CA LEU A 232 4.78 13.44 -13.75
C LEU A 232 4.17 14.77 -13.32
N THR A 233 4.07 15.71 -14.26
CA THR A 233 3.48 17.03 -14.02
C THR A 233 2.01 16.91 -13.58
N LEU A 234 1.22 16.05 -14.23
CA LEU A 234 -0.17 15.79 -13.85
C LEU A 234 -0.29 15.14 -12.46
N VAL A 235 0.57 14.18 -12.13
CA VAL A 235 0.58 13.50 -10.82
C VAL A 235 0.94 14.49 -9.72
N VAL A 236 2.02 15.26 -9.89
CA VAL A 236 2.47 16.27 -8.94
C VAL A 236 1.40 17.35 -8.75
N ASN A 237 0.85 17.88 -9.84
CA ASN A 237 -0.23 18.88 -9.76
C ASN A 237 -1.49 18.32 -9.09
N SER A 238 -1.88 17.07 -9.35
CA SER A 238 -3.03 16.43 -8.70
C SER A 238 -2.83 16.30 -7.19
N ILE A 239 -1.63 15.91 -6.75
CA ILE A 239 -1.27 15.84 -5.33
C ILE A 239 -1.25 17.23 -4.70
N LEU A 240 -0.61 18.21 -5.35
CA LEU A 240 -0.51 19.59 -4.87
C LEU A 240 -1.88 20.25 -4.76
N VAL A 241 -2.72 20.19 -5.80
CA VAL A 241 -4.08 20.76 -5.79
C VAL A 241 -4.93 20.14 -4.68
N ARG A 242 -4.80 18.82 -4.44
CA ARG A 242 -5.53 18.18 -3.35
C ARG A 242 -5.02 18.57 -1.97
N ARG A 243 -3.70 18.61 -1.77
CA ARG A 243 -3.08 18.97 -0.48
C ARG A 243 -3.28 20.44 -0.14
N LEU A 244 -2.98 21.33 -1.09
CA LEU A 244 -3.20 22.77 -0.94
C LEU A 244 -4.68 23.09 -0.86
N GLY A 245 -5.50 22.49 -1.71
CA GLY A 245 -6.96 22.67 -1.69
C GLY A 245 -7.56 22.24 -0.35
N ALA A 246 -7.17 21.09 0.19
CA ALA A 246 -7.62 20.64 1.51
C ALA A 246 -7.14 21.59 2.63
N SER A 247 -5.89 22.06 2.55
CA SER A 247 -5.33 22.99 3.55
C SER A 247 -6.03 24.34 3.50
N ILE A 248 -6.19 24.93 2.31
CA ILE A 248 -6.92 26.19 2.10
C ILE A 248 -8.37 26.05 2.56
N LEU A 249 -9.06 24.99 2.12
CA LEU A 249 -10.44 24.72 2.54
C LEU A 249 -10.55 24.51 4.05
N SER A 250 -9.52 24.00 4.73
CA SER A 250 -9.53 23.84 6.19
C SER A 250 -9.53 25.16 6.95
N TYR A 251 -8.98 26.24 6.36
CA TYR A 251 -9.08 27.58 6.93
C TYR A 251 -10.49 28.19 6.77
N PHE A 252 -11.22 27.80 5.73
CA PHE A 252 -12.56 28.33 5.44
C PHE A 252 -13.72 27.45 5.91
N LYS A 253 -13.49 26.15 6.13
CA LYS A 253 -14.51 25.22 6.63
C LYS A 253 -14.44 25.15 8.15
N ALA A 254 -15.58 25.38 8.80
CA ALA A 254 -15.74 25.10 10.21
C ALA A 254 -15.36 23.63 10.51
N SER A 255 -14.59 23.40 11.58
CA SER A 255 -14.10 22.07 11.98
C SER A 255 -15.23 21.07 12.27
N TYR A 256 -16.45 21.59 12.51
CA TYR A 256 -17.62 20.78 12.79
C TYR A 256 -18.19 20.14 11.51
N LYS A 257 -18.01 18.82 11.37
CA LYS A 257 -18.82 18.00 10.47
C LYS A 257 -20.02 17.47 11.26
N PRO A 258 -21.26 17.92 11.00
CA PRO A 258 -22.43 17.28 11.59
C PRO A 258 -22.45 15.81 11.13
N GLN A 259 -22.27 14.88 12.05
CA GLN A 259 -22.28 13.44 11.76
C GLN A 259 -23.70 12.86 11.68
N ALA A 260 -24.70 13.62 12.13
CA ALA A 260 -26.10 13.22 12.10
C ALA A 260 -26.88 14.03 11.06
N ILE A 261 -27.74 13.34 10.31
CA ILE A 261 -28.86 13.97 9.62
C ILE A 261 -29.70 14.62 10.72
N THR A 262 -30.12 15.88 10.55
CA THR A 262 -31.06 16.52 11.48
C THR A 262 -32.37 15.76 11.43
N ILE A 263 -32.55 14.80 12.32
CA ILE A 263 -33.84 14.21 12.60
C ILE A 263 -34.59 15.30 13.37
N ASN A 264 -35.78 15.67 12.89
CA ASN A 264 -36.63 16.68 13.53
C ASN A 264 -37.32 16.09 14.78
N GLN A 265 -36.56 15.39 15.61
CA GLN A 265 -36.94 14.89 16.93
C GLN A 265 -36.08 15.63 17.95
N ARG A 266 -36.72 16.05 19.04
CA ARG A 266 -35.96 16.63 20.15
C ARG A 266 -35.15 15.53 20.81
N PHE A 267 -33.96 15.85 21.31
CA PHE A 267 -33.11 14.89 22.03
C PHE A 267 -33.86 14.25 23.22
N SER A 268 -34.77 15.00 23.84
CA SER A 268 -35.65 14.55 24.92
C SER A 268 -36.74 13.56 24.50
N GLU A 269 -37.02 13.43 23.20
CA GLU A 269 -38.08 12.57 22.66
C GLU A 269 -37.55 11.20 22.23
N GLN A 270 -36.24 11.01 22.22
CA GLN A 270 -35.63 9.77 21.76
C GLN A 270 -35.28 8.87 22.96
N SER A 271 -36.21 7.99 23.32
CA SER A 271 -36.08 7.06 24.46
C SER A 271 -34.93 6.06 24.33
N GLU A 272 -34.37 5.90 23.13
CA GLU A 272 -33.22 5.02 22.86
C GLU A 272 -31.86 5.71 23.06
N ILE A 273 -31.81 7.04 23.23
CA ILE A 273 -30.54 7.74 23.40
C ILE A 273 -30.16 7.78 24.88
N SER A 274 -29.16 6.99 25.22
CA SER A 274 -28.42 7.11 26.48
C SER A 274 -27.77 8.50 26.58
N ALA A 275 -27.82 9.11 27.76
CA ALA A 275 -27.16 10.38 28.00
C ALA A 275 -25.64 10.21 27.85
N TYR A 276 -24.95 11.28 27.43
CA TYR A 276 -23.50 11.28 27.45
C TYR A 276 -23.03 11.35 28.91
N VAL A 277 -22.55 10.22 29.42
CA VAL A 277 -21.91 10.10 30.73
C VAL A 277 -20.39 9.96 30.48
N PRO A 278 -19.55 10.89 30.98
CA PRO A 278 -18.11 10.80 30.89
C PRO A 278 -17.62 9.45 31.42
N MET A 279 -16.97 8.68 30.55
CA MET A 279 -16.54 7.32 30.85
C MET A 279 -15.13 7.06 30.33
N LYS A 280 -14.38 6.20 31.04
CA LYS A 280 -13.06 5.70 30.65
C LYS A 280 -13.13 4.19 30.41
N CYS A 281 -12.92 3.78 29.16
CA CYS A 281 -12.79 2.36 28.83
C CYS A 281 -11.35 1.91 29.13
N ASP A 282 -11.19 0.98 30.08
CA ASP A 282 -9.91 0.33 30.36
C ASP A 282 -10.02 -1.16 29.98
N PRO A 283 -9.03 -1.75 29.27
CA PRO A 283 -9.08 -3.15 28.85
C PRO A 283 -9.18 -4.16 30.00
N SER A 284 -8.83 -3.76 31.21
CA SER A 284 -8.86 -4.60 32.41
C SER A 284 -10.27 -4.77 32.98
N PHE A 285 -11.20 -3.90 32.59
CA PHE A 285 -12.58 -3.90 33.06
C PHE A 285 -13.53 -4.30 31.92
N LEU A 286 -14.58 -5.05 32.26
CA LEU A 286 -15.59 -5.48 31.29
C LEU A 286 -16.54 -4.32 30.90
N PHE A 287 -16.76 -3.40 31.83
CA PHE A 287 -17.60 -2.22 31.69
C PHE A 287 -16.76 -0.95 31.82
N PRO A 288 -17.16 0.16 31.18
CA PRO A 288 -16.42 1.40 31.26
C PRO A 288 -16.57 2.05 32.63
N LEU A 289 -15.49 2.66 33.13
CA LEU A 289 -15.48 3.35 34.41
C LEU A 289 -16.11 4.74 34.26
N LEU A 290 -16.99 5.11 35.18
CA LEU A 290 -17.69 6.40 35.18
C LEU A 290 -16.80 7.46 35.86
N LEU A 291 -16.65 8.62 35.22
CA LEU A 291 -15.75 9.69 35.65
C LEU A 291 -16.47 10.87 36.33
N CYS A 292 -17.76 10.75 36.57
CA CYS A 292 -18.58 11.78 37.21
C CYS A 292 -19.50 11.17 38.25
N ASP A 293 -19.91 11.99 39.21
CA ASP A 293 -20.95 11.62 40.17
C ASP A 293 -22.28 11.35 39.44
N ILE A 294 -22.84 10.17 39.68
CA ILE A 294 -24.08 9.69 39.06
C ILE A 294 -25.26 9.70 40.03
N SER A 295 -25.09 10.20 41.26
CA SER A 295 -26.13 10.16 42.31
C SER A 295 -27.46 10.80 41.88
N ASP A 296 -27.40 11.84 41.04
CA ASP A 296 -28.56 12.57 40.53
C ASP A 296 -28.97 12.17 39.10
N ILE A 297 -28.30 11.17 38.50
CA ILE A 297 -28.53 10.73 37.13
C ILE A 297 -29.45 9.50 37.12
N ASP A 298 -30.48 9.53 36.28
CA ASP A 298 -31.31 8.35 36.06
C ASP A 298 -30.47 7.23 35.42
N THR A 299 -30.39 6.09 36.10
CA THR A 299 -29.58 4.94 35.69
C THR A 299 -30.00 4.35 34.35
N GLU A 300 -31.25 4.57 33.91
CA GLU A 300 -31.72 4.13 32.59
C GLU A 300 -31.04 4.89 31.44
N LEU A 301 -30.48 6.07 31.73
CA LEU A 301 -29.73 6.86 30.74
C LEU A 301 -28.32 6.34 30.52
N ILE A 302 -27.84 5.38 31.32
CA ILE A 302 -26.53 4.74 31.15
C ILE A 302 -26.73 3.53 30.22
N GLY A 303 -26.14 3.59 29.02
CA GLY A 303 -26.42 2.63 27.94
C GLY A 303 -25.89 1.20 28.09
N TRP A 304 -25.54 0.77 29.30
CA TRP A 304 -25.01 -0.56 29.61
C TRP A 304 -25.38 -0.92 31.04
N GLU A 305 -25.68 -2.18 31.33
CA GLU A 305 -26.00 -2.64 32.69
C GLU A 305 -25.09 -3.82 33.07
N ASP A 306 -24.46 -3.75 34.24
CA ASP A 306 -23.70 -4.87 34.80
C ASP A 306 -24.64 -5.77 35.62
N ALA A 307 -24.85 -6.99 35.15
CA ALA A 307 -25.74 -7.96 35.82
C ALA A 307 -25.30 -8.34 37.23
N ARG A 308 -24.04 -8.07 37.61
CA ARG A 308 -23.48 -8.48 38.92
C ARG A 308 -23.33 -7.32 39.89
N ASN A 309 -23.07 -6.11 39.41
CA ASN A 309 -22.74 -4.98 40.25
C ASN A 309 -23.54 -3.73 39.87
N LYS A 310 -23.82 -2.88 40.86
CA LYS A 310 -24.44 -1.57 40.63
C LYS A 310 -23.45 -0.60 40.01
N TYR A 311 -23.95 0.45 39.34
CA TYR A 311 -23.12 1.49 38.71
C TYR A 311 -22.13 2.16 39.67
N ASP A 312 -22.46 2.25 40.95
CA ASP A 312 -21.57 2.82 41.98
C ASP A 312 -20.21 2.10 42.04
N SER A 313 -20.17 0.78 41.78
CA SER A 313 -18.91 0.01 41.75
C SER A 313 -18.00 0.35 40.56
N HIS A 314 -18.54 1.02 39.55
CA HIS A 314 -17.81 1.49 38.38
C HIS A 314 -17.56 3.00 38.43
N ASN A 315 -17.99 3.68 39.49
CA ASN A 315 -17.89 5.13 39.62
C ASN A 315 -16.57 5.53 40.30
N LEU A 316 -15.66 6.12 39.55
CA LEU A 316 -14.37 6.57 40.08
C LEU A 316 -14.51 7.80 41.00
N SER A 317 -15.65 8.49 41.00
CA SER A 317 -15.85 9.63 41.90
C SER A 317 -15.97 9.19 43.36
N THR A 318 -16.52 8.01 43.65
CA THR A 318 -16.66 7.52 45.02
C THR A 318 -15.31 7.12 45.61
N ASP A 319 -14.46 6.47 44.80
CA ASP A 319 -13.12 6.03 45.23
C ASP A 319 -12.25 7.23 45.65
N VAL A 320 -12.31 8.32 44.89
CA VAL A 320 -11.53 9.53 45.19
C VAL A 320 -12.11 10.32 46.38
N ILE A 321 -13.43 10.33 46.55
CA ILE A 321 -14.04 10.98 47.72
C ILE A 321 -13.61 10.29 49.02
N ASP A 322 -13.50 8.97 49.03
CA ASP A 322 -13.08 8.23 50.23
C ASP A 322 -11.60 8.44 50.56
N GLU A 323 -10.73 8.64 49.55
CA GLU A 323 -9.34 9.08 49.78
C GLU A 323 -9.22 10.56 50.18
N MET A 324 -10.11 11.44 49.69
CA MET A 324 -10.04 12.89 49.95
C MET A 324 -10.69 13.36 51.25
N LYS A 325 -11.59 12.56 51.84
CA LYS A 325 -12.23 12.87 53.13
C LYS A 325 -11.23 13.02 54.29
N GLU A 326 -9.99 12.54 54.15
CA GLU A 326 -8.95 12.78 55.16
C GLU A 326 -8.49 14.26 55.24
N ASP A 327 -8.61 15.05 54.15
CA ASP A 327 -7.96 16.37 54.08
C ASP A 327 -8.87 17.58 53.75
N ASN A 328 -10.11 17.39 53.23
CA ASN A 328 -11.08 18.50 53.06
C ASN A 328 -12.48 17.99 52.65
N GLU A 329 -13.52 18.24 53.47
CA GLU A 329 -14.90 17.83 53.19
C GLU A 329 -15.55 18.52 51.96
N ASP A 330 -15.01 19.65 51.50
CA ASP A 330 -15.65 20.48 50.46
C ASP A 330 -14.96 20.47 49.08
N ALA A 331 -13.93 19.65 48.87
CA ALA A 331 -13.20 19.60 47.60
C ALA A 331 -13.96 18.79 46.53
N LYS A 332 -14.88 19.43 45.80
CA LYS A 332 -15.49 18.83 44.60
C LYS A 332 -14.50 18.82 43.44
N CYS A 333 -13.78 17.72 43.28
CA CYS A 333 -12.76 17.55 42.22
C CYS A 333 -13.31 17.16 40.84
N TYR A 334 -14.63 17.03 40.68
CA TYR A 334 -15.24 16.58 39.43
C TYR A 334 -16.25 17.58 38.85
N CYS A 335 -16.37 17.56 37.53
CA CYS A 335 -17.37 18.34 36.81
C CYS A 335 -18.78 17.88 37.19
N ILE A 336 -19.60 18.77 37.75
CA ILE A 336 -21.02 18.53 37.98
C ILE A 336 -21.71 18.44 36.63
N LEU A 337 -22.21 17.25 36.28
CA LEU A 337 -22.99 17.05 35.07
C LEU A 337 -24.40 17.57 35.30
N LYS A 338 -24.78 18.67 34.66
CA LYS A 338 -26.17 19.16 34.69
C LYS A 338 -26.90 18.65 33.46
N HIS A 339 -28.05 18.00 33.66
CA HIS A 339 -28.93 17.61 32.57
C HIS A 339 -29.39 18.85 31.78
N PHE A 340 -29.37 18.75 30.45
CA PHE A 340 -29.87 19.78 29.54
C PHE A 340 -31.11 19.25 28.78
N PRO A 341 -32.18 20.05 28.62
CA PRO A 341 -32.34 21.43 29.11
C PRO A 341 -32.54 21.47 30.63
N PRO A 342 -32.04 22.49 31.35
CA PRO A 342 -32.28 22.58 32.80
C PRO A 342 -33.78 22.51 33.07
N LYS A 343 -34.20 21.69 34.05
CA LYS A 343 -35.61 21.66 34.48
C LYS A 343 -35.99 23.10 34.81
N LYS A 344 -37.06 23.60 34.18
CA LYS A 344 -37.65 24.87 34.61
C LYS A 344 -38.08 24.63 36.06
N ASN A 345 -37.49 25.38 36.99
CA ASN A 345 -38.04 25.48 38.33
C ASN A 345 -39.38 26.20 38.16
N ASP A 346 -40.48 25.44 38.19
CA ASP A 346 -41.83 26.00 38.28
C ASP A 346 -42.06 26.64 39.66
#